data_AF-A0A7C3YBA0-F1
#
_entry.id   AF-A0A7C3YBA0-F1
#
_cell.length_a   1.000
_cell.length_b   1.000
_cell.length_c   1.000
_cell.angle_alpha   90.00
_cell.angle_beta   90.00
_cell.angle_gamma   90.00
#
_symmetry.space_group_name_H-M   'P 1'
#
loop_
_entity.id
_entity.type
_entity.pdbx_description
1 polymer ?
#
loop_
_entity_poly.entity_id
_entity_poly.type
_entity_poly.pdbx_seq_one_letter_code
_entity_poly.pdbx_strand_id
1 'polypeptide(L)'
;ISPMSVSILVGQQVTFTSTTSGGYPPYTYQWFLNGNPVLGAASNTWTFTPTTSGIYYVCLKVTDAKGNTAQSDTARIVVSTVPVGGYSIPIQQSTSAKPLTLHIALLTILTALFITIKQKTRRKNRQ
;
A
#
# COMPACT_ATOMS: atom_id res chain seq x y z
N ILE A 1 5.60 27.61 14.89
CA ILE A 1 4.81 26.35 14.93
C ILE A 1 5.76 25.17 15.01
N SER A 2 5.30 24.03 15.51
CA SER A 2 6.08 22.78 15.58
C SER A 2 5.21 21.58 15.20
N PRO A 3 5.72 20.59 14.44
CA PRO A 3 7.09 20.49 13.92
C PRO A 3 7.33 21.40 12.69
N MET A 4 8.60 21.77 12.46
CA MET A 4 9.01 22.55 11.29
C MET A 4 9.32 21.67 10.07
N SER A 5 9.67 20.41 10.32
CA SER A 5 9.83 19.40 9.27
C SER A 5 9.49 18.01 9.78
N VAL A 6 8.81 17.21 8.97
CA VAL A 6 8.55 15.80 9.26
C VAL A 6 8.41 15.01 7.96
N SER A 7 8.75 13.72 8.02
CA SER A 7 8.45 12.77 6.95
C SER A 7 7.46 11.73 7.48
N ILE A 8 6.31 11.58 6.81
CA ILE A 8 5.23 10.66 7.18
C ILE A 8 4.75 9.87 5.97
N LEU A 9 4.04 8.77 6.19
CA LEU A 9 3.37 8.04 5.12
C LEU A 9 1.98 8.62 4.86
N VAL A 10 1.46 8.42 3.64
CA VAL A 10 0.04 8.70 3.32
C VAL A 10 -0.87 8.04 4.36
N GLY A 11 -1.83 8.81 4.88
CA GLY A 11 -2.77 8.38 5.92
C GLY A 11 -2.25 8.48 7.35
N GLN A 12 -0.96 8.74 7.59
CA GLN A 12 -0.47 9.04 8.93
C GLN A 12 -0.80 10.49 9.33
N GLN A 13 -1.09 10.70 10.60
CA GLN A 13 -1.40 12.03 11.14
C GLN A 13 -0.14 12.74 11.66
N VAL A 14 -0.10 14.06 11.47
CA VAL A 14 0.83 14.95 12.19
C VAL A 14 0.02 16.04 12.87
N THR A 15 0.31 16.30 14.14
CA THR A 15 -0.30 17.40 14.89
C THR A 15 0.68 18.55 14.98
N PHE A 16 0.25 19.71 14.50
CA PHE A 16 0.95 20.97 14.66
C PHE A 16 0.48 21.69 15.91
N THR A 17 1.42 22.33 16.58
CA THR A 17 1.17 23.18 17.76
C THR A 17 1.76 24.57 17.53
N SER A 18 1.08 25.58 18.07
CA SER A 18 1.52 26.96 18.06
C SER A 18 1.86 27.45 19.46
N THR A 19 2.97 28.18 19.55
CA THR A 19 3.33 29.02 20.70
C THR A 19 3.23 30.47 20.27
N THR A 20 2.20 31.16 20.76
CA THR A 20 1.94 32.59 20.45
C THR A 20 2.38 33.46 21.62
N SER A 21 3.03 34.58 21.34
CA SER A 21 3.46 35.58 22.33
C SER A 21 3.32 37.00 21.78
N GLY A 22 3.24 37.99 22.68
CA GLY A 22 3.00 39.39 22.33
C GLY A 22 1.54 39.70 21.99
N GLY A 23 1.24 40.92 21.55
CA GLY A 23 -0.12 41.34 21.17
C GLY A 23 -1.12 41.38 22.33
N TYR A 24 -2.42 41.42 21.98
CA TYR A 24 -3.52 41.49 22.94
C TYR A 24 -4.47 40.29 22.83
N PRO A 25 -4.53 39.39 23.84
CA PRO A 25 -5.53 38.32 23.89
C PRO A 25 -6.98 38.86 23.90
N PRO A 26 -7.99 38.06 23.44
CA PRO A 26 -7.86 36.71 22.88
C PRO A 26 -7.28 36.67 21.46
N TYR A 27 -6.70 35.53 21.09
CA TYR A 27 -6.16 35.30 19.75
C TYR A 27 -7.12 34.47 18.89
N THR A 28 -7.16 34.78 17.61
CA THR A 28 -7.78 33.94 16.58
C THR A 28 -6.70 33.33 15.69
N TYR A 29 -6.92 32.09 15.27
CA TYR A 29 -5.96 31.29 14.54
C TYR A 29 -6.52 30.95 13.16
N GLN A 30 -5.65 30.85 12.16
CA GLN A 30 -5.99 30.32 10.84
C GLN A 30 -4.80 29.57 10.27
N TRP A 31 -4.91 28.25 10.18
CA TRP A 31 -3.88 27.42 9.53
C TRP A 31 -4.02 27.48 8.01
N PHE A 32 -2.87 27.37 7.33
CA PHE A 32 -2.77 27.33 5.88
C PHE A 32 -2.03 26.06 5.44
N LEU A 33 -2.53 25.44 4.38
CA LEU A 33 -1.91 24.29 3.71
C LEU A 33 -1.65 24.68 2.25
N ASN A 34 -0.39 24.63 1.83
CA ASN A 34 0.05 25.02 0.48
C ASN A 34 -0.46 26.41 0.07
N GLY A 35 -0.44 27.36 1.01
CA GLY A 35 -0.90 28.74 0.81
C GLY A 35 -2.42 28.94 0.87
N ASN A 36 -3.23 27.88 0.99
CA ASN A 36 -4.68 27.98 1.09
C ASN A 36 -5.14 27.86 2.55
N PRO A 37 -6.13 28.67 2.99
CA PRO A 37 -6.65 28.57 4.36
C PRO A 37 -7.39 27.24 4.55
N VAL A 38 -7.10 26.55 5.65
CA VAL A 38 -7.80 25.33 6.05
C VAL A 38 -9.06 25.71 6.81
N LEU A 39 -10.23 25.40 6.24
CA LEU A 39 -11.51 25.74 6.84
C LEU A 39 -11.67 25.07 8.22
N GLY A 40 -12.08 25.85 9.22
CA GLY A 40 -12.31 25.36 10.58
C GLY A 40 -11.04 25.14 11.42
N ALA A 41 -9.85 25.28 10.85
CA ALA A 41 -8.60 25.20 11.60
C ALA A 41 -8.32 26.52 12.35
N ALA A 42 -9.12 26.76 13.40
CA ALA A 42 -9.14 28.00 14.18
C ALA A 42 -8.60 27.86 15.61
N SER A 43 -7.86 26.78 15.89
CA SER A 43 -7.25 26.52 17.20
C SER A 43 -5.73 26.67 17.16
N ASN A 44 -5.11 26.76 18.34
CA ASN A 44 -3.65 26.78 18.49
C ASN A 44 -2.98 25.44 18.12
N THR A 45 -3.77 24.40 17.87
CA THR A 45 -3.36 23.11 17.35
C THR A 45 -4.14 22.75 16.09
N TRP A 46 -3.53 21.97 15.21
CA TRP A 46 -4.18 21.45 14.02
C TRP A 46 -3.59 20.09 13.63
N THR A 47 -4.43 19.11 13.33
CA THR A 47 -4.00 17.79 12.88
C THR A 47 -4.19 17.67 11.39
N PHE A 48 -3.11 17.31 10.69
CA PHE A 48 -3.09 17.08 9.25
C PHE A 48 -2.93 15.59 8.95
N THR A 49 -3.81 15.05 8.10
CA THR A 49 -3.76 13.68 7.60
C THR A 49 -3.77 13.71 6.07
N PRO A 50 -2.61 13.62 5.40
CA PRO A 50 -2.52 13.65 3.94
C PRO A 50 -3.09 12.38 3.31
N THR A 51 -3.87 12.56 2.25
CA THR A 51 -4.41 11.47 1.42
C THR A 51 -3.60 11.20 0.16
N THR A 52 -2.59 12.04 -0.13
CA THR A 52 -1.74 11.93 -1.32
C THR A 52 -0.29 12.14 -0.92
N SER A 53 0.63 11.48 -1.61
CA SER A 53 2.05 11.72 -1.45
C SER A 53 2.45 13.07 -2.06
N GLY A 54 3.54 13.65 -1.56
CA GLY A 54 4.03 14.94 -2.02
C GLY A 54 4.68 15.76 -0.92
N ILE A 55 5.01 16.99 -1.25
CA ILE A 55 5.53 17.97 -0.30
C ILE A 55 4.40 18.94 0.04
N TYR A 56 4.17 19.13 1.33
CA TYR A 56 3.19 20.08 1.85
C TYR A 56 3.86 21.17 2.67
N TYR A 57 3.33 22.38 2.55
CA TYR A 57 3.79 23.56 3.27
C TYR A 57 2.69 24.03 4.23
N VAL A 58 3.03 24.16 5.51
CA VAL A 58 2.09 24.54 6.55
C VAL A 58 2.57 25.82 7.23
N CYS A 59 1.69 26.82 7.34
CA CYS A 59 1.95 27.99 8.17
C CYS A 59 0.68 28.39 8.93
N LEU A 60 0.84 29.23 9.94
CA LEU A 60 -0.24 29.72 10.78
C LEU A 60 -0.23 31.24 10.77
N LYS A 61 -1.41 31.83 10.55
CA LYS A 61 -1.66 33.25 10.84
C LYS A 61 -2.40 33.35 12.17
N VAL A 62 -1.96 34.27 13.01
CA VAL A 62 -2.62 34.62 14.28
C VAL A 62 -3.04 36.08 14.22
N THR A 63 -4.26 36.37 14.67
CA THR A 63 -4.76 37.74 14.82
C THR A 63 -5.15 37.99 16.26
N ASP A 64 -4.68 39.11 16.83
CA ASP A 64 -4.99 39.51 18.21
C ASP A 64 -6.32 40.29 18.29
N ALA A 65 -6.77 40.61 19.50
CA ALA A 65 -8.04 41.30 19.74
C ALA A 65 -8.10 42.75 19.20
N LYS A 66 -6.93 43.34 18.88
CA LYS A 66 -6.83 44.67 18.26
C LYS A 66 -6.68 44.60 16.74
N GLY A 67 -6.70 43.40 16.16
CA GLY A 67 -6.56 43.18 14.73
C GLY A 67 -5.11 43.11 14.23
N ASN A 68 -4.11 43.11 15.13
CA ASN A 68 -2.71 42.90 14.73
C ASN A 68 -2.52 41.46 14.30
N THR A 69 -1.74 41.25 13.23
CA THR A 69 -1.50 39.91 12.69
C THR A 69 -0.02 39.54 12.71
N ALA A 70 0.27 38.29 13.03
CA ALA A 70 1.58 37.68 12.85
C ALA A 70 1.44 36.35 12.09
N GLN A 71 2.48 35.98 11.35
CA GLN A 71 2.55 34.70 10.65
C GLN A 71 3.76 33.91 11.15
N SER A 72 3.60 32.61 11.31
CA SER A 72 4.72 31.72 11.60
C SER A 72 5.63 31.51 10.39
N ASP A 73 6.81 30.95 10.63
CA ASP A 73 7.57 30.30 9.57
C ASP A 73 6.77 29.13 8.94
N THR A 74 7.18 28.72 7.74
CA THR A 74 6.53 27.67 6.95
C THR A 74 7.17 26.30 7.20
N ALA A 75 6.43 25.39 7.84
CA ALA A 75 6.84 24.01 8.03
C ALA A 75 6.75 23.21 6.72
N ARG A 76 7.72 22.31 6.49
CA ARG A 76 7.81 21.46 5.29
C ARG A 76 7.57 19.99 5.65
N ILE A 77 6.54 19.39 5.07
CA ILE A 77 6.13 18.01 5.32
C ILE A 77 6.37 17.18 4.06
N VAL A 78 7.10 16.07 4.20
CA VAL A 78 7.29 15.10 3.12
C VAL A 78 6.36 13.92 3.36
N VAL A 79 5.50 13.62 2.39
CA VAL A 79 4.55 12.52 2.45
C VAL A 79 4.92 11.49 1.40
N SER A 80 5.29 10.30 1.87
CA SER A 80 5.65 9.18 1.01
C SER A 80 4.49 8.18 0.92
N THR A 81 4.38 7.47 -0.21
CA THR A 81 3.43 6.36 -0.30
C THR A 81 3.90 5.20 0.58
N VAL A 82 2.95 4.42 1.08
CA VAL A 82 3.29 3.11 1.65
C VAL A 82 3.81 2.24 0.50
N PRO A 83 4.99 1.63 0.59
CA PRO A 83 5.40 0.63 -0.37
C PRO A 83 4.35 -0.48 -0.36
N VAL A 84 3.60 -0.62 -1.45
CA VAL A 84 2.83 -1.84 -1.67
C VAL A 84 3.88 -2.90 -1.92
N GLY A 85 4.29 -3.59 -0.86
CA GLY A 85 5.18 -4.73 -0.97
C GLY A 85 4.59 -5.65 -2.03
N GLY A 86 5.33 -5.84 -3.12
CA GLY A 86 5.02 -6.91 -4.06
C GLY A 86 5.09 -8.20 -3.28
N TYR A 87 3.94 -8.71 -2.85
CA TYR A 87 3.82 -10.07 -2.35
C TYR A 87 4.23 -10.98 -3.51
N SER A 88 5.51 -11.26 -3.60
CA SER A 88 6.04 -12.34 -4.43
C SER A 88 5.69 -13.61 -3.68
N ILE A 89 4.45 -14.07 -3.81
CA ILE A 89 4.17 -15.47 -3.50
C ILE A 89 4.93 -16.28 -4.55
N PRO A 90 5.96 -17.06 -4.19
CA PRO A 90 6.47 -18.03 -5.14
C PRO A 90 5.28 -18.91 -5.52
N ILE A 91 4.91 -18.93 -6.80
CA ILE A 91 3.98 -19.92 -7.31
C ILE A 91 4.73 -21.24 -7.14
N GLN A 92 4.43 -21.98 -6.06
CA GLN A 92 4.69 -23.41 -6.07
C GLN A 92 3.75 -23.96 -7.14
N GLN A 93 4.21 -23.90 -8.39
CA GLN A 93 3.55 -24.56 -9.48
C GLN A 93 3.73 -26.05 -9.18
N SER A 94 2.75 -26.62 -8.50
CA SER A 94 2.59 -28.05 -8.39
C SER A 94 2.28 -28.54 -9.82
N THR A 95 3.30 -28.62 -10.66
CA THR A 95 3.24 -29.41 -11.87
C THR A 95 3.16 -30.85 -11.39
N SER A 96 1.94 -31.33 -11.20
CA SER A 96 1.64 -32.75 -11.12
C SER A 96 1.96 -33.33 -12.51
N ALA A 97 3.25 -33.60 -12.73
CA ALA A 97 3.67 -34.44 -13.82
C ALA A 97 3.14 -35.83 -13.50
N LYS A 98 1.97 -36.17 -14.06
CA LYS A 98 1.53 -37.57 -14.11
C LYS A 98 2.67 -38.36 -14.78
N PRO A 99 3.33 -39.31 -14.09
CA PRO A 99 4.39 -40.08 -14.71
C PRO A 99 3.79 -40.86 -15.88
N LEU A 100 4.35 -40.66 -17.08
CA LEU A 100 3.91 -41.29 -18.33
C LEU A 100 4.07 -42.84 -18.32
N THR A 101 4.65 -43.38 -17.25
CA THR A 101 4.97 -44.80 -17.07
C THR A 101 3.73 -45.70 -17.07
N LEU A 102 2.56 -45.19 -16.65
CA LEU A 102 1.31 -45.97 -16.64
C LEU A 102 0.79 -46.30 -18.06
N HIS A 103 0.95 -45.38 -19.02
CA HIS A 103 0.48 -45.63 -20.40
C HIS A 103 1.38 -46.63 -21.14
N ILE A 104 2.69 -46.54 -20.93
CA ILE A 104 3.64 -47.45 -21.58
C ILE A 104 3.47 -48.88 -21.04
N ALA A 105 3.28 -49.04 -19.73
CA ALA A 105 3.03 -50.36 -19.13
C ALA A 105 1.71 -51.00 -19.60
N LEU A 106 0.64 -50.21 -19.81
CA LEU A 106 -0.64 -50.74 -20.29
C LEU A 106 -0.56 -51.20 -21.76
N LEU A 107 0.16 -50.47 -22.62
CA LEU A 107 0.37 -50.84 -24.02
C LEU A 107 1.22 -52.11 -24.18
N THR A 108 2.26 -52.29 -23.36
CA THR A 108 3.07 -53.53 -23.40
C THR A 108 2.27 -54.75 -22.93
N ILE A 109 1.42 -54.59 -21.90
CA ILE A 109 0.55 -55.68 -21.44
C ILE A 109 -0.53 -56.01 -22.49
N LEU A 110 -1.17 -55.01 -23.10
CA LEU A 110 -2.19 -55.22 -24.14
C LEU A 110 -1.63 -55.93 -25.39
N THR A 111 -0.44 -55.54 -25.85
CA THR A 111 0.21 -56.17 -27.00
C THR A 111 0.61 -57.62 -26.70
N ALA A 112 1.19 -57.89 -25.52
CA ALA A 112 1.50 -59.25 -25.10
C ALA A 112 0.24 -60.13 -24.98
N LEU A 113 -0.85 -59.60 -24.40
CA LEU A 113 -2.12 -60.31 -24.29
C LEU A 113 -2.70 -60.64 -25.67
N PHE A 114 -2.66 -59.68 -26.61
CA PHE A 114 -3.18 -59.89 -27.96
C PHE A 114 -2.37 -60.93 -28.75
N ILE A 115 -1.05 -60.94 -28.61
CA ILE A 115 -0.17 -61.96 -29.20
C ILE A 115 -0.51 -63.34 -28.61
N THR A 116 -0.67 -63.43 -27.29
CA THR A 116 -0.98 -64.70 -26.61
C THR A 116 -2.36 -65.24 -27.02
N ILE A 117 -3.37 -64.37 -27.13
CA ILE A 117 -4.70 -64.74 -27.62
C ILE A 117 -4.62 -65.22 -29.07
N LYS A 118 -3.92 -64.51 -29.97
CA LYS A 118 -3.76 -64.97 -31.37
C LYS A 118 -3.04 -66.31 -31.47
N GLN A 119 -2.01 -66.55 -30.66
CA GLN A 119 -1.31 -67.83 -30.64
C GLN A 119 -2.23 -68.97 -30.15
N LYS A 120 -3.05 -68.73 -29.13
CA LYS A 120 -4.00 -69.72 -28.60
C LYS A 120 -5.12 -70.03 -29.59
N THR A 121 -5.66 -69.03 -30.28
CA THR A 121 -6.69 -69.22 -31.32
C THR A 121 -6.13 -69.96 -32.54
N ARG A 122 -4.88 -69.67 -32.96
CA ARG A 122 -4.20 -70.42 -34.02
C ARG A 122 -3.93 -71.89 -33.65
N ARG A 123 -3.61 -72.17 -32.38
CA ARG A 123 -3.44 -73.55 -31.90
C ARG A 123 -4.77 -74.31 -31.83
N LYS A 124 -5.87 -73.64 -31.48
CA LYS A 124 -7.21 -74.26 -31.41
C LYS A 124 -7.81 -74.56 -32.80
N ASN A 125 -7.51 -73.76 -33.84
CA ASN A 125 -7.94 -74.04 -35.22
C ASN A 125 -7.08 -75.07 -35.96
N ARG A 126 -6.02 -75.62 -35.33
CA ARG A 126 -5.13 -76.64 -35.89
C ARG A 126 -5.35 -78.04 -35.28
N GLN A 127 -6.39 -78.19 -34.46
CA GLN A 127 -6.96 -79.48 -34.06
C GLN A 127 -8.36 -79.58 -34.66
#